data_AF-A0A6M1YVG5-F1
#
_entry.id   AF-A0A6M1YVG5-F1
#
_cell.length_a   1.000
_cell.length_b   1.000
_cell.length_c   1.000
_cell.angle_alpha   90.00
_cell.angle_beta   90.00
_cell.angle_gamma   90.00
#
_symmetry.space_group_name_H-M   'P 1'
#
loop_
_entity.id
_entity.type
_entity.pdbx_description
1 polymer ?
#
loop_
_entity_poly.entity_id
_entity_poly.type
_entity_poly.pdbx_seq_one_letter_code
_entity_poly.pdbx_strand_id
1 'polypeptide(L)'
;HEKNGLDFKESLERTLHEWYEIQAITKVKLVEKDIKNLIENLQKDNIAIMGLTTRDMDFSLAALKQLKSLDISLDKSSLHKQNIYFENGILYKNGILFANGMNKGHVLDQFFKKIEFLPKSVVFIDDKLKHLTEVENFCKKVDVNFLGFRYGYLDEKVKSFDKGIADIQHKKLKILSDKEAKRKLK
;
A
#
# COMPACT_ATOMS: atom_id res chain seq x y z
N HIS A 1 -16.45 -25.43 -9.16
CA HIS A 1 -15.73 -25.34 -7.87
C HIS A 1 -16.71 -24.98 -6.75
N GLU A 2 -17.81 -25.72 -6.62
CA GLU A 2 -18.99 -25.24 -5.88
C GLU A 2 -19.57 -26.34 -4.97
N LYS A 3 -18.71 -27.17 -4.35
CA LYS A 3 -19.17 -28.33 -3.57
C LYS A 3 -18.57 -28.51 -2.17
N ASN A 4 -17.87 -27.51 -1.62
CA ASN A 4 -17.49 -27.47 -0.20
C ASN A 4 -17.33 -26.00 0.23
N GLY A 5 -18.41 -25.22 0.15
CA GLY A 5 -18.37 -23.78 0.38
C GLY A 5 -18.06 -23.45 1.84
N LEU A 6 -16.80 -23.10 2.12
CA LEU A 6 -16.44 -22.37 3.33
C LEU A 6 -17.29 -21.10 3.41
N ASP A 7 -17.73 -20.73 4.62
CA ASP A 7 -18.40 -19.45 4.84
C ASP A 7 -17.52 -18.30 4.32
N PHE A 8 -18.12 -17.20 3.86
CA PHE A 8 -17.41 -16.05 3.30
C PHE A 8 -16.37 -15.52 4.28
N LYS A 9 -16.73 -15.48 5.57
CA LYS A 9 -15.84 -15.05 6.65
C LYS A 9 -14.64 -15.98 6.79
N GLU A 10 -14.88 -17.29 6.82
CA GLU A 10 -13.81 -18.28 6.96
C GLU A 10 -12.88 -18.29 5.73
N SER A 11 -13.44 -18.09 4.53
CA SER A 11 -12.67 -17.94 3.29
C SER A 11 -11.79 -16.69 3.30
N LEU A 12 -12.34 -15.57 3.79
CA LEU A 12 -11.60 -14.31 3.92
C LEU A 12 -10.46 -14.44 4.94
N GLU A 13 -10.73 -15.00 6.13
CA GLU A 13 -9.73 -15.19 7.18
C GLU A 13 -8.57 -16.08 6.72
N ARG A 14 -8.86 -17.21 6.06
CA ARG A 14 -7.81 -18.09 5.51
C ARG A 14 -6.98 -17.39 4.43
N THR A 15 -7.64 -16.66 3.52
CA THR A 15 -6.94 -15.92 2.46
C THR A 15 -6.04 -14.82 3.04
N LEU A 16 -6.49 -14.12 4.09
CA LEU A 16 -5.68 -13.11 4.78
C LEU A 16 -4.45 -13.74 5.44
N HIS A 17 -4.62 -14.87 6.13
CA HIS A 17 -3.51 -15.59 6.77
C HIS A 17 -2.43 -15.99 5.75
N GLU A 18 -2.84 -16.66 4.67
CA GLU A 18 -1.92 -17.04 3.59
C GLU A 18 -1.25 -15.80 2.97
N TRP A 19 -2.01 -14.72 2.79
CA TRP A 19 -1.47 -13.47 2.26
C TRP A 19 -0.42 -12.84 3.19
N TYR A 20 -0.59 -12.89 4.50
CA TYR A 20 0.42 -12.43 5.46
C TYR A 20 1.72 -13.24 5.33
N GLU A 21 1.62 -14.56 5.28
CA GLU A 21 2.78 -15.44 5.15
C GLU A 21 3.55 -15.18 3.85
N ILE A 22 2.83 -15.07 2.73
CA ILE A 22 3.41 -14.76 1.43
C ILE A 22 4.11 -13.39 1.49
N GLN A 23 3.46 -12.35 2.02
CA GLN A 23 4.05 -11.01 2.12
C GLN A 23 5.33 -10.98 2.97
N ALA A 24 5.39 -11.81 4.02
CA ALA A 24 6.56 -11.89 4.90
C ALA A 24 7.80 -12.46 4.22
N ILE A 25 7.64 -13.33 3.22
CA ILE A 25 8.75 -13.99 2.50
C ILE A 25 8.98 -13.44 1.08
N THR A 26 8.08 -12.58 0.58
CA THR A 26 8.15 -12.05 -0.79
C THR A 26 9.30 -11.05 -0.94
N LYS A 27 10.17 -11.31 -1.92
CA LYS A 27 11.14 -10.33 -2.40
C LYS A 27 10.42 -9.30 -3.27
N VAL A 28 10.60 -8.03 -2.92
CA VAL A 28 10.04 -6.90 -3.66
C VAL A 28 11.09 -6.29 -4.60
N LYS A 29 10.61 -5.57 -5.61
CA LYS A 29 11.45 -4.74 -6.49
C LYS A 29 10.73 -3.43 -6.75
N LEU A 30 11.49 -2.41 -7.08
CA LEU A 30 10.92 -1.13 -7.52
C LEU A 30 10.22 -1.31 -8.87
N VAL A 31 9.07 -0.66 -9.00
CA VAL A 31 8.38 -0.55 -10.29
C VAL A 31 9.15 0.42 -11.18
N GLU A 32 9.51 1.57 -10.63
CA GLU A 32 10.35 2.59 -11.25
C GLU A 32 11.70 2.66 -10.55
N LYS A 33 12.79 2.65 -11.31
CA LYS A 33 14.14 2.65 -10.73
C LYS A 33 14.47 3.96 -10.01
N ASP A 34 13.90 5.07 -10.47
CA ASP A 34 14.24 6.41 -9.98
C ASP A 34 13.39 6.87 -8.79
N ILE A 35 12.40 6.08 -8.36
CA ILE A 35 11.49 6.48 -7.27
C ILE A 35 12.24 6.75 -5.96
N LYS A 36 13.31 6.00 -5.70
CA LYS A 36 14.16 6.21 -4.52
C LYS A 36 14.79 7.61 -4.54
N ASN A 37 15.41 7.98 -5.66
CA ASN A 37 16.06 9.29 -5.83
C ASN A 37 15.04 10.43 -5.70
N LEU A 38 13.83 10.25 -6.26
CA LEU A 38 12.75 11.22 -6.12
C LEU A 38 12.37 11.43 -4.64
N ILE A 39 12.13 10.35 -3.90
CA ILE A 39 11.79 10.41 -2.47
C ILE A 39 12.90 11.13 -1.69
N GLU A 40 14.16 10.77 -1.93
CA GLU A 40 15.30 11.38 -1.24
C GLU A 40 15.47 12.86 -1.54
N ASN A 41 15.26 13.28 -2.79
CA ASN A 41 15.36 14.69 -3.17
C ASN A 41 14.24 15.52 -2.55
N LEU A 42 13.00 15.04 -2.63
CA LEU A 42 11.87 15.68 -1.94
C LEU A 42 12.11 15.79 -0.42
N GLN A 43 12.67 14.75 0.19
CA GLN A 43 13.05 14.78 1.61
C GLN A 43 14.15 15.82 1.91
N LYS A 44 15.16 15.95 1.05
CA LYS A 44 16.23 16.98 1.19
C LYS A 44 15.67 18.39 1.08
N ASP A 45 14.64 18.57 0.26
CA ASP A 45 13.94 19.84 0.08
C ASP A 45 12.93 20.13 1.22
N ASN A 46 12.98 19.35 2.31
CA ASN A 46 12.06 19.43 3.46
C ASN A 46 10.58 19.25 3.09
N ILE A 47 10.29 18.56 1.98
CA ILE A 47 8.93 18.18 1.62
C ILE A 47 8.55 16.95 2.43
N ALA A 48 7.43 17.04 3.14
CA ALA A 48 6.91 15.93 3.91
C ALA A 48 6.40 14.81 2.98
N ILE A 49 6.88 13.59 3.20
CA ILE A 49 6.47 12.41 2.44
C ILE A 49 5.91 11.38 3.41
N MET A 50 4.82 10.73 3.00
CA MET A 50 4.25 9.61 3.74
C MET A 50 3.65 8.57 2.80
N GLY A 51 3.62 7.31 3.24
CA GLY A 51 2.84 6.25 2.62
C GLY A 51 1.42 6.22 3.17
N LEU A 52 0.44 5.87 2.33
CA LEU A 52 -0.94 5.66 2.75
C LEU A 52 -1.50 4.40 2.06
N THR A 53 -1.84 3.39 2.85
CA THR A 53 -2.27 2.08 2.36
C THR A 53 -3.59 1.67 2.98
N THR A 54 -4.44 0.97 2.21
CA THR A 54 -5.67 0.36 2.73
C THR A 54 -5.43 -0.94 3.50
N ARG A 55 -4.18 -1.40 3.60
CA ARG A 55 -3.83 -2.57 4.41
C ARG A 55 -4.03 -2.26 5.89
N ASP A 56 -4.34 -3.30 6.66
CA ASP A 56 -4.36 -3.27 8.12
C ASP A 56 -2.95 -3.15 8.73
N MET A 57 -2.92 -3.06 10.06
CA MET A 57 -1.69 -2.91 10.83
C MET A 57 -0.81 -4.16 10.85
N ASP A 58 -1.35 -5.36 10.58
CA ASP A 58 -0.60 -6.61 10.63
C ASP A 58 0.40 -6.67 9.46
N PHE A 59 0.08 -6.01 8.34
CA PHE A 59 1.02 -5.78 7.23
C PHE A 59 2.17 -4.84 7.56
N SER A 60 2.14 -4.11 8.68
CA SER A 60 3.13 -3.06 8.94
C SER A 60 4.56 -3.59 9.02
N LEU A 61 4.79 -4.72 9.67
CA LEU A 61 6.12 -5.32 9.78
C LEU A 61 6.65 -5.76 8.41
N ALA A 62 5.82 -6.40 7.60
CA ALA A 62 6.20 -6.82 6.25
C ALA A 62 6.52 -5.61 5.37
N ALA A 63 5.67 -4.59 5.37
CA ALA A 63 5.86 -3.36 4.59
C ALA A 63 7.17 -2.64 4.95
N LEU A 64 7.48 -2.51 6.24
CA LEU A 64 8.71 -1.87 6.70
C LEU A 64 9.96 -2.67 6.33
N LYS A 65 9.90 -4.01 6.44
CA LYS A 65 10.99 -4.89 5.98
C LYS A 65 11.21 -4.76 4.46
N GLN A 66 10.13 -4.68 3.69
CA GLN A 66 10.17 -4.53 2.23
C GLN A 66 10.75 -3.18 1.80
N LEU A 67 10.38 -2.07 2.44
CA LEU A 67 10.99 -0.76 2.15
C LEU A 67 12.47 -0.75 2.54
N LYS A 68 12.81 -1.32 3.69
CA LYS A 68 14.20 -1.44 4.15
C LYS A 68 15.06 -2.28 3.20
N SER A 69 14.54 -3.37 2.62
CA SER A 69 15.28 -4.19 1.67
C SER A 69 15.55 -3.48 0.33
N LEU A 70 14.82 -2.39 0.07
CA LEU A 70 15.00 -1.50 -1.08
C LEU A 70 15.73 -0.20 -0.73
N ASP A 71 16.21 -0.08 0.52
CA ASP A 71 16.85 1.13 1.06
C ASP A 71 15.99 2.39 0.89
N ILE A 72 14.67 2.23 1.09
CA ILE A 72 13.69 3.34 1.11
C ILE A 72 13.25 3.57 2.56
N SER A 73 13.23 4.84 2.94
CA SER A 73 12.77 5.30 4.25
C SER A 73 11.82 6.49 4.05
N LEU A 74 10.65 6.42 4.69
CA LEU A 74 9.64 7.47 4.64
C LEU A 74 9.59 8.30 5.93
N ASP A 75 10.38 7.93 6.94
CA ASP A 75 10.39 8.57 8.25
C ASP A 75 11.29 9.83 8.32
N LYS A 76 12.15 10.07 7.31
CA LYS A 76 13.09 11.21 7.29
C LYS A 76 12.36 12.55 7.34
N SER A 77 11.44 12.81 6.42
CA SER A 77 10.59 14.02 6.37
C SER A 77 9.17 13.80 6.91
N SER A 78 9.01 12.78 7.76
CA SER A 78 7.73 12.40 8.37
C SER A 78 7.05 13.56 9.09
N LEU A 79 5.74 13.77 8.85
CA LEU A 79 4.92 14.76 9.53
C LEU A 79 4.85 14.56 11.05
N HIS A 80 5.03 13.31 11.49
CA HIS A 80 5.07 12.96 12.90
C HIS A 80 6.12 11.87 13.13
N LYS A 81 6.82 11.90 14.26
CA LYS A 81 7.93 10.96 14.55
C LYS A 81 7.50 9.75 15.37
N GLN A 82 6.42 9.86 16.12
CA GLN A 82 5.92 8.77 16.98
C GLN A 82 4.94 7.87 16.21
N ASN A 83 4.80 6.64 16.69
CA ASN A 83 3.75 5.76 16.21
C ASN A 83 2.42 6.21 16.81
N ILE A 84 1.35 6.18 16.01
CA ILE A 84 0.01 6.54 16.47
C ILE A 84 -0.91 5.37 16.20
N TYR A 85 -1.59 4.92 17.25
CA TYR A 85 -2.63 3.92 17.18
C TYR A 85 -3.99 4.58 17.37
N PHE A 86 -4.95 4.19 16.55
CA PHE A 86 -6.35 4.62 16.65
C PHE A 86 -7.23 3.42 17.02
N GLU A 87 -8.28 3.64 17.80
CA GLU A 87 -9.18 2.58 18.28
C GLU A 87 -9.85 1.77 17.15
N ASN A 88 -10.02 2.38 15.97
CA ASN A 88 -10.58 1.75 14.77
C ASN A 88 -9.56 0.91 13.98
N GLY A 89 -8.38 0.66 14.53
CA GLY A 89 -7.35 -0.19 13.94
C GLY A 89 -6.47 0.52 12.90
N ILE A 90 -6.54 1.84 12.79
CA ILE A 90 -5.59 2.62 12.00
C ILE A 90 -4.25 2.67 12.75
N LEU A 91 -3.16 2.55 12.00
CA LEU A 91 -1.80 2.68 12.52
C LEU A 91 -1.00 3.66 11.68
N TYR A 92 -0.40 4.66 12.31
CA TYR A 92 0.70 5.43 11.74
C TYR A 92 2.02 4.92 12.29
N LYS A 93 2.95 4.51 11.42
CA LYS A 93 4.25 3.97 11.81
C LYS A 93 5.30 4.24 10.74
N ASN A 94 6.44 4.82 11.15
CA ASN A 94 7.60 5.08 10.28
C ASN A 94 7.24 5.77 8.96
N GLY A 95 6.40 6.81 9.03
CA GLY A 95 5.96 7.57 7.85
C GLY A 95 4.91 6.86 6.99
N ILE A 96 4.28 5.78 7.46
CA ILE A 96 3.22 5.05 6.74
C ILE A 96 1.95 5.03 7.57
N LEU A 97 0.82 5.38 6.95
CA LEU A 97 -0.51 5.30 7.51
C LEU A 97 -1.25 4.08 6.93
N PHE A 98 -1.56 3.12 7.80
CA PHE A 98 -2.30 1.89 7.53
C PHE A 98 -3.77 2.11 7.87
N ALA A 99 -4.62 2.12 6.84
CA ALA A 99 -6.02 2.54 6.95
C ALA A 99 -7.00 1.40 7.28
N ASN A 100 -6.55 0.15 7.41
CA ASN A 100 -7.42 -0.98 7.80
C ASN A 100 -8.71 -1.09 6.94
N GLY A 101 -8.55 -1.04 5.62
CA GLY A 101 -9.65 -1.08 4.66
C GLY A 101 -10.51 0.19 4.57
N MET A 102 -10.29 1.18 5.44
CA MET A 102 -11.09 2.39 5.49
C MET A 102 -10.79 3.35 4.33
N ASN A 103 -11.72 4.29 4.12
CA ASN A 103 -11.60 5.38 3.17
C ASN A 103 -10.36 6.26 3.48
N LYS A 104 -9.48 6.45 2.49
CA LYS A 104 -8.20 7.16 2.68
C LYS A 104 -8.37 8.61 3.09
N GLY A 105 -9.36 9.32 2.56
CA GLY A 105 -9.65 10.70 2.94
C GLY A 105 -10.10 10.83 4.40
N HIS A 106 -10.94 9.90 4.87
CA HIS A 106 -11.36 9.86 6.27
C HIS A 106 -10.19 9.57 7.23
N VAL A 107 -9.33 8.61 6.86
CA VAL A 107 -8.14 8.26 7.64
C VAL A 107 -7.15 9.44 7.71
N LEU A 108 -6.98 10.20 6.62
CA LEU A 108 -6.18 11.42 6.63
C LEU A 108 -6.76 12.49 7.56
N ASP A 109 -8.07 12.72 7.54
CA ASP A 109 -8.74 13.66 8.47
C ASP A 109 -8.45 13.30 9.93
N GLN A 110 -8.60 12.01 10.28
CA GLN A 110 -8.29 11.52 11.63
C GLN A 110 -6.82 11.72 12.00
N PHE A 111 -5.90 11.43 11.07
CA PHE A 111 -4.47 11.60 11.28
C PHE A 111 -4.11 13.07 11.51
N PHE A 112 -4.51 13.97 10.62
CA PHE A 112 -4.22 15.40 10.70
C PHE A 112 -4.78 16.06 11.96
N LYS A 113 -6.00 15.68 12.36
CA LYS A 113 -6.58 16.10 13.65
C LYS A 113 -5.75 15.60 14.83
N LYS A 114 -5.31 14.34 14.79
CA LYS A 114 -4.55 13.72 15.89
C LYS A 114 -3.17 14.33 16.09
N ILE A 115 -2.54 14.82 15.02
CA ILE A 115 -1.24 15.50 15.09
C ILE A 115 -1.35 17.03 15.13
N GLU A 116 -2.57 17.56 15.22
CA GLU A 116 -2.87 19.00 15.26
C GLU A 116 -2.20 19.79 14.12
N PHE A 117 -2.21 19.21 12.91
CA PHE A 117 -1.55 19.77 11.74
C PHE A 117 -2.43 19.63 10.50
N LEU A 118 -2.50 20.70 9.70
CA LEU A 118 -3.17 20.70 8.41
C LEU A 118 -2.23 21.26 7.33
N PRO A 119 -1.91 20.51 6.27
CA PRO A 119 -1.04 21.00 5.21
C PRO A 119 -1.75 22.02 4.32
N LYS A 120 -0.99 22.93 3.70
CA LYS A 120 -1.53 23.89 2.70
C LYS A 120 -1.85 23.23 1.35
N SER A 121 -1.14 22.14 1.05
CA SER A 121 -1.31 21.39 -0.18
C SER A 121 -1.00 19.91 0.03
N VAL A 122 -1.67 19.05 -0.73
CA VAL A 122 -1.47 17.61 -0.78
C VAL A 122 -1.27 17.21 -2.24
N VAL A 123 -0.13 16.59 -2.52
CA VAL A 123 0.10 15.87 -3.77
C VAL A 123 -0.08 14.38 -3.47
N PHE A 124 -0.99 13.72 -4.19
CA PHE A 124 -1.33 12.33 -3.93
C PHE A 124 -1.21 11.48 -5.20
N ILE A 125 -0.54 10.34 -5.08
CA ILE A 125 -0.27 9.42 -6.18
C ILE A 125 -0.82 8.04 -5.81
N ASP A 126 -1.69 7.50 -6.65
CA ASP A 126 -2.32 6.20 -6.44
C ASP A 126 -2.68 5.55 -7.79
N ASP A 127 -2.70 4.23 -7.86
CA ASP A 127 -3.08 3.49 -9.08
C ASP A 127 -4.61 3.52 -9.29
N LYS A 128 -5.38 3.68 -8.22
CA LYS A 128 -6.85 3.61 -8.24
C LYS A 128 -7.48 4.99 -8.14
N LEU A 129 -8.31 5.31 -9.14
CA LEU A 129 -9.07 6.56 -9.20
C LEU A 129 -9.92 6.78 -7.95
N LYS A 130 -10.56 5.71 -7.43
CA LYS A 130 -11.33 5.77 -6.17
C LYS A 130 -10.53 6.42 -5.05
N HIS A 131 -9.28 6.00 -4.83
CA HIS A 131 -8.46 6.52 -3.74
C HIS A 131 -8.06 7.98 -3.94
N LEU A 132 -7.83 8.42 -5.19
CA LEU A 132 -7.61 9.83 -5.50
C LEU A 132 -8.84 10.66 -5.14
N THR A 133 -10.04 10.22 -5.54
CA THR A 133 -11.30 10.92 -5.26
C THR A 133 -11.57 10.99 -3.75
N GLU A 134 -11.27 9.94 -2.99
CA GLU A 134 -11.40 9.94 -1.53
C GLU A 134 -10.56 11.03 -0.87
N VAL A 135 -9.30 11.16 -1.28
CA VAL A 135 -8.38 12.19 -0.74
C VAL A 135 -8.75 13.58 -1.24
N GLU A 136 -9.12 13.71 -2.52
CA GLU A 136 -9.58 14.98 -3.09
C GLU A 136 -10.79 15.53 -2.34
N ASN A 137 -11.78 14.67 -2.06
CA ASN A 137 -12.98 15.07 -1.32
C ASN A 137 -12.66 15.51 0.11
N PHE A 138 -11.71 14.83 0.77
CA PHE A 138 -11.18 15.30 2.05
C PHE A 138 -10.57 16.70 1.90
N CYS A 139 -9.61 16.88 0.99
CA CYS A 139 -8.92 18.15 0.78
C CYS A 139 -9.89 19.30 0.47
N LYS A 140 -10.88 19.08 -0.40
CA LYS A 140 -11.95 20.06 -0.70
C LYS A 140 -12.74 20.45 0.55
N LYS A 141 -13.07 19.49 1.41
CA LYS A 141 -13.83 19.72 2.65
C LYS A 141 -13.08 20.60 3.65
N VAL A 142 -11.74 20.50 3.68
CA VAL A 142 -10.88 21.23 4.63
C VAL A 142 -10.09 22.38 3.99
N ASP A 143 -10.47 22.80 2.77
CA ASP A 143 -9.83 23.88 2.01
C ASP A 143 -8.30 23.71 1.83
N VAL A 144 -7.88 22.49 1.52
CA VAL A 144 -6.49 22.14 1.22
C VAL A 144 -6.32 21.98 -0.30
N ASN A 145 -5.29 22.60 -0.87
CA ASN A 145 -5.01 22.45 -2.30
C ASN A 145 -4.65 20.99 -2.61
N PHE A 146 -5.28 20.42 -3.65
CA PHE A 146 -5.07 19.02 -4.02
C PHE A 146 -4.55 18.88 -5.45
N LEU A 147 -3.52 18.05 -5.61
CA LEU A 147 -3.03 17.59 -6.91
C LEU A 147 -2.92 16.07 -6.91
N GLY A 148 -3.80 15.41 -7.66
CA GLY A 148 -3.85 13.96 -7.77
C GLY A 148 -3.23 13.44 -9.06
N PHE A 149 -2.40 12.39 -8.96
CA PHE A 149 -1.85 11.67 -10.11
C PHE A 149 -2.29 10.21 -10.10
N ARG A 150 -3.04 9.78 -11.12
CA ARG A 150 -3.35 8.36 -11.33
C ARG A 150 -2.16 7.65 -11.98
N TYR A 151 -1.57 6.70 -11.27
CA TYR A 151 -0.42 5.94 -11.76
C TYR A 151 -0.83 4.65 -12.47
N GLY A 152 -1.01 4.71 -13.79
CA GLY A 152 -1.50 3.59 -14.61
C GLY A 152 -0.43 2.62 -15.17
N TYR A 153 0.84 2.73 -14.75
CA TYR A 153 1.95 1.98 -15.38
C TYR A 153 1.77 0.45 -15.35
N LEU A 154 1.09 -0.07 -14.32
CA LEU A 154 0.84 -1.51 -14.18
C LEU A 154 -0.53 -1.95 -14.74
N ASP A 155 -1.31 -1.06 -15.35
CA ASP A 155 -2.66 -1.37 -15.82
C ASP A 155 -2.66 -2.56 -16.81
N GLU A 156 -1.76 -2.55 -17.80
CA GLU A 156 -1.67 -3.63 -18.79
C GLU A 156 -1.20 -4.95 -18.15
N LYS A 157 -0.28 -4.87 -17.18
CA LYS A 157 0.15 -6.06 -16.44
C LYS A 157 -1.01 -6.68 -15.68
N VAL A 158 -1.83 -5.86 -15.03
CA VAL A 158 -3.04 -6.29 -14.32
C VAL A 158 -4.05 -6.89 -15.29
N LYS A 159 -4.29 -6.26 -16.46
CA LYS A 159 -5.16 -6.82 -17.51
C LYS A 159 -4.67 -8.16 -18.06
N SER A 160 -3.35 -8.34 -18.13
CA SER A 160 -2.73 -9.58 -18.62
C SER A 160 -2.64 -10.71 -17.57
N PHE A 161 -3.26 -10.54 -16.40
CA PHE A 161 -3.25 -11.55 -15.34
C PHE A 161 -3.84 -12.88 -15.83
N ASP A 162 -3.10 -13.97 -15.59
CA ASP A 162 -3.49 -15.34 -15.94
C ASP A 162 -3.61 -16.18 -14.66
N LYS A 163 -4.85 -16.58 -14.36
CA LYS A 163 -5.16 -17.38 -13.17
C LYS A 163 -4.44 -18.73 -13.16
N GLY A 164 -4.28 -19.38 -14.32
CA GLY A 164 -3.61 -20.68 -14.40
C GLY A 164 -2.13 -20.61 -14.00
N ILE A 165 -1.46 -19.52 -14.36
CA ILE A 165 -0.09 -19.24 -13.92
C ILE A 165 -0.04 -19.01 -12.41
N ALA A 166 -0.96 -18.17 -11.89
CA ALA A 166 -1.04 -17.85 -10.47
C ALA A 166 -1.29 -19.11 -9.61
N ASP A 167 -2.18 -20.00 -10.05
CA ASP A 167 -2.49 -21.24 -9.33
C ASP A 167 -1.27 -22.17 -9.24
N ILE A 168 -0.42 -22.22 -10.27
CA ILE A 168 0.83 -23.01 -10.26
C ILE A 168 1.88 -22.39 -9.33
N GLN A 169 2.00 -21.06 -9.34
CA GLN A 169 2.88 -20.32 -8.43
C GLN A 169 2.44 -20.55 -6.97
N HIS A 170 1.14 -20.46 -6.70
CA HIS A 170 0.55 -20.66 -5.38
C HIS A 170 0.80 -22.07 -4.83
N LYS A 171 0.54 -23.13 -5.63
CA LYS A 171 0.76 -24.53 -5.22
C LYS A 171 2.20 -24.87 -4.81
N LYS A 172 3.20 -24.08 -5.24
CA LYS A 172 4.62 -24.39 -5.01
C LYS A 172 5.24 -23.65 -3.84
N LEU A 173 4.58 -22.64 -3.28
CA LEU A 173 5.06 -21.71 -2.22
C LEU A 173 6.45 -21.07 -2.46
N LYS A 174 7.17 -21.46 -3.54
CA LYS A 174 8.31 -20.76 -4.11
C LYS A 174 7.76 -19.77 -5.11
N ILE A 175 7.94 -18.49 -4.82
CA ILE A 175 7.58 -17.39 -5.73
C ILE A 175 8.45 -17.52 -7.00
N LEU A 176 7.89 -18.17 -8.02
CA LEU A 176 8.48 -18.31 -9.34
C LEU A 176 8.07 -17.11 -10.19
N SER A 177 8.96 -16.61 -11.04
CA SER A 177 8.59 -15.65 -12.08
C SER A 177 7.57 -16.25 -13.06
N ASP A 178 6.78 -15.40 -13.73
CA ASP A 178 5.79 -15.85 -14.74
C ASP A 178 6.46 -16.68 -15.85
N LYS A 179 7.71 -16.35 -16.19
CA LYS A 179 8.53 -17.11 -17.15
C LYS A 179 8.84 -18.53 -16.65
N GLU A 180 9.19 -18.68 -15.38
CA GLU A 180 9.47 -19.98 -14.76
C GLU A 180 8.20 -20.82 -14.58
N ALA A 181 7.07 -20.17 -14.28
CA ALA A 181 5.77 -20.82 -14.18
C ALA A 181 5.26 -21.30 -15.55
N LYS A 182 5.35 -20.48 -16.60
CA LYS A 182 4.95 -20.84 -17.98
C LYS A 182 5.69 -22.07 -18.53
N ARG A 183 6.96 -22.27 -18.15
CA ARG A 183 7.73 -23.47 -18.56
C ARG A 183 7.17 -24.78 -17.99
N LYS A 184 6.28 -24.71 -16.99
CA LYS A 184 5.66 -25.87 -16.33
C LYS A 184 4.19 -26.08 -16.71
N LEU A 185 3.65 -25.24 -17.61
CA LEU A 185 2.31 -25.36 -18.19
C LEU A 185 2.27 -26.23 -19.46
N LYS A 186 3.44 -26.53 -20.04
CA LYS A 186 3.60 -27.52 -21.12
C LYS A 186 3.80 -28.90 -20.52
#